data_AF-A0A7Y6D8M1-F1
#
_entry.id   AF-A0A7Y6D8M1-F1
#
_cell.length_a   1.000
_cell.length_b   1.000
_cell.length_c   1.000
_cell.angle_alpha   90.00
_cell.angle_beta   90.00
_cell.angle_gamma   90.00
#
_symmetry.space_group_name_H-M   'P 1'
#
loop_
_entity.id
_entity.type
_entity.pdbx_description
1 polymer ?
#
loop_
_entity_poly.entity_id
_entity_poly.type
_entity_poly.pdbx_seq_one_letter_code
_entity_poly.pdbx_strand_id
1 'polypeptide(L)'
;MKPSNPQDSEDEILTQAAHWCLRLNDETCTAEERAVFQQWVQADPRHAFEYAKMLEIWDLSDELPNDPRTAKKLLTDPPSRHHGVRKM
;
A
#
# COMPACT_ATOMS: atom_id res chain seq x y z
N MET A 1 23.00 -8.76 21.84
CA MET A 1 22.01 -8.44 20.81
C MET A 1 20.66 -8.65 21.45
N LYS A 2 19.87 -7.58 21.66
CA LYS A 2 18.53 -7.72 22.24
C LYS A 2 17.65 -8.37 21.17
N PRO A 3 16.84 -9.39 21.49
CA PRO A 3 15.89 -9.92 20.53
C PRO A 3 14.96 -8.76 20.13
N SER A 4 14.95 -8.44 18.85
CA SER A 4 14.09 -7.38 18.29
C SER A 4 12.65 -7.70 18.64
N ASN A 5 11.89 -6.68 19.03
CA ASN A 5 10.48 -6.85 19.37
C ASN A 5 9.77 -7.36 18.10
N PRO A 6 8.80 -8.28 18.17
CA PRO A 6 8.10 -8.77 16.97
C PRO A 6 7.53 -7.63 16.10
N GLN A 7 7.22 -6.49 16.72
CA GLN A 7 6.79 -5.27 16.05
C GLN A 7 7.88 -4.64 15.16
N ASP A 8 9.17 -4.71 15.53
CA ASP A 8 10.27 -4.23 14.67
C ASP A 8 10.32 -5.03 13.36
N SER A 9 10.02 -6.34 13.42
CA SER A 9 9.94 -7.17 12.22
C SER A 9 8.73 -6.85 11.35
N GLU A 10 7.60 -6.47 11.94
CA GLU A 10 6.42 -6.02 11.18
C GLU A 10 6.67 -4.68 10.48
N ASP A 11 7.29 -3.72 11.17
CA ASP A 11 7.67 -2.43 10.60
C ASP A 11 8.68 -2.57 9.45
N GLU A 12 9.61 -3.53 9.56
CA GLU A 12 10.56 -3.86 8.49
C GLU A 12 9.85 -4.44 7.25
N ILE A 13 8.89 -5.34 7.44
CA ILE A 13 8.09 -5.92 6.35
C ILE A 13 7.25 -4.83 5.68
N LEU A 14 6.63 -3.96 6.47
CA LEU A 14 5.82 -2.85 5.97
C LEU A 14 6.66 -1.88 5.12
N THR A 15 7.87 -1.55 5.59
CA THR A 15 8.81 -0.69 4.86
C THR A 15 9.23 -1.33 3.54
N GLN A 16 9.52 -2.63 3.54
CA GLN A 16 9.87 -3.38 2.33
C GLN A 16 8.69 -3.44 1.34
N ALA A 17 7.47 -3.67 1.84
CA ALA A 17 6.25 -3.67 1.03
C ALA A 17 6.05 -2.32 0.31
N ALA A 18 6.19 -1.22 1.03
CA ALA A 18 6.08 0.13 0.47
C ALA A 18 7.16 0.39 -0.60
N HIS A 19 8.41 -0.02 -0.34
CA HIS A 19 9.51 0.08 -1.30
C HIS A 19 9.20 -0.70 -2.60
N TRP A 20 8.72 -1.93 -2.49
CA TRP A 20 8.34 -2.73 -3.66
C TRP A 20 7.15 -2.15 -4.42
N CYS A 21 6.19 -1.55 -3.72
CA CYS A 21 5.06 -0.86 -4.35
C CYS A 21 5.54 0.27 -5.27
N LEU A 22 6.47 1.10 -4.80
CA LEU A 22 7.09 2.16 -5.61
C LEU A 22 7.88 1.57 -6.78
N ARG A 23 8.71 0.55 -6.51
CA ARG A 23 9.61 0.02 -7.53
C ARG A 23 8.87 -0.69 -8.66
N LEU A 24 7.82 -1.45 -8.36
CA LEU A 24 7.08 -2.23 -9.36
C LEU A 24 6.18 -1.37 -10.26
N ASN A 25 5.76 -0.21 -9.77
CA ASN A 25 5.00 0.78 -10.53
C ASN A 25 5.88 1.73 -11.35
N ASP A 26 7.20 1.67 -11.19
CA ASP A 26 8.15 2.40 -12.02
C ASP A 26 8.34 1.68 -13.38
N GLU A 27 8.25 2.43 -14.48
CA GLU A 27 8.44 1.93 -15.85
C GLU A 27 9.85 1.36 -16.10
N THR A 28 10.83 1.77 -15.30
CA THR A 28 12.23 1.32 -15.38
C THR A 28 12.48 0.03 -14.59
N CYS A 29 11.44 -0.58 -14.01
CA CYS A 29 11.58 -1.81 -13.24
C CYS A 29 12.04 -2.99 -14.10
N THR A 30 13.21 -3.53 -13.76
CA THR A 30 13.86 -4.60 -14.53
C THR A 30 13.31 -5.98 -14.17
N ALA A 31 13.54 -6.96 -15.06
CA ALA A 31 13.17 -8.35 -14.79
C ALA A 31 13.92 -8.94 -13.58
N GLU A 32 15.15 -8.50 -13.32
CA GLU A 32 15.94 -8.94 -12.17
C GLU A 32 15.30 -8.47 -10.87
N GLU A 33 14.87 -7.21 -10.79
CA GLU A 33 14.19 -6.68 -9.60
C GLU A 33 12.84 -7.35 -9.36
N ARG A 34 12.10 -7.67 -10.43
CA ARG A 34 10.88 -8.47 -10.31
C ARG A 34 11.18 -9.87 -9.76
N ALA A 35 12.29 -10.50 -10.15
CA ALA A 35 12.70 -11.78 -9.60
C ALA A 35 13.12 -11.68 -8.12
N VAL A 36 13.76 -10.59 -7.71
CA VAL A 36 14.07 -10.32 -6.28
C VAL A 36 12.79 -10.13 -5.48
N PHE A 37 11.83 -9.36 -6.01
CA PHE A 37 10.52 -9.21 -5.39
C PHE A 37 9.80 -10.56 -5.22
N GLN A 38 9.78 -11.41 -6.25
CA GLN A 38 9.18 -12.74 -6.16
C GLN A 38 9.83 -13.57 -5.05
N GLN A 39 11.16 -13.57 -4.95
CA GLN A 39 11.86 -14.26 -3.86
C GLN A 39 11.48 -13.70 -2.49
N TRP A 40 11.37 -12.39 -2.36
CA TRP A 40 10.94 -11.74 -1.13
C TRP A 40 9.52 -12.16 -0.74
N VAL A 41 8.54 -12.14 -1.66
CA VAL A 41 7.15 -12.56 -1.38
C VAL A 41 7.06 -14.03 -0.99
N GLN A 42 7.86 -14.91 -1.61
CA GLN A 42 7.87 -16.34 -1.31
C GLN A 42 8.59 -16.69 -0.01
N ALA A 43 9.44 -15.79 0.51
CA ALA A 43 10.20 -16.03 1.73
C ALA A 43 9.31 -16.07 2.98
N ASP A 44 8.23 -15.28 3.03
CA ASP A 44 7.30 -15.25 4.15
C ASP A 44 5.88 -14.87 3.67
N PRO A 45 4.83 -15.63 4.02
CA PRO A 45 3.46 -15.28 3.66
C PRO A 45 3.01 -13.90 4.15
N ARG A 46 3.61 -13.36 5.22
CA ARG A 46 3.35 -12.00 5.71
C ARG A 46 3.79 -10.93 4.72
N HIS A 47 4.84 -11.17 3.94
CA HIS A 47 5.31 -10.24 2.90
C HIS A 47 4.24 -10.04 1.82
N ALA A 48 3.64 -11.13 1.37
CA ALA A 48 2.54 -11.10 0.40
C ALA A 48 1.34 -10.29 0.93
N PHE A 49 0.99 -10.51 2.20
CA PHE A 49 -0.12 -9.84 2.85
C PHE A 49 0.10 -8.33 3.01
N GLU A 50 1.26 -7.91 3.51
CA GLU A 50 1.58 -6.48 3.68
C GLU A 50 1.73 -5.76 2.34
N TYR A 51 2.30 -6.43 1.33
CA TYR A 51 2.34 -5.89 -0.02
C TYR A 51 0.95 -5.71 -0.62
N ALA A 52 0.02 -6.65 -0.43
CA ALA A 52 -1.36 -6.50 -0.88
C ALA A 52 -2.06 -5.29 -0.26
N LYS A 53 -1.82 -5.00 1.02
CA LYS A 53 -2.33 -3.79 1.69
C LYS A 53 -1.78 -2.50 1.08
N MET A 54 -0.49 -2.46 0.76
CA MET A 54 0.13 -1.30 0.09
C MET A 54 -0.41 -1.11 -1.33
N LEU A 55 -0.64 -2.20 -2.06
CA LEU A 55 -1.26 -2.17 -3.39
C LEU A 55 -2.69 -1.62 -3.34
N GLU A 56 -3.51 -2.01 -2.37
CA GLU A 56 -4.88 -1.50 -2.23
C GLU A 56 -4.89 0.03 -2.09
N ILE A 57 -3.98 0.58 -1.28
CA ILE A 57 -3.83 2.04 -1.12
C ILE A 57 -3.39 2.70 -2.42
N TRP A 58 -2.47 2.07 -3.16
CA TRP A 58 -2.01 2.59 -4.44
C TRP A 58 -3.12 2.58 -5.50
N ASP A 59 -3.84 1.47 -5.63
CA ASP A 59 -4.94 1.30 -6.59
C ASP A 59 -6.03 2.35 -6.38
N LEU A 60 -6.45 2.55 -5.12
CA LEU A 60 -7.37 3.62 -4.73
C LEU A 60 -6.86 5.02 -5.08
N SER A 61 -5.53 5.21 -5.09
CA SER A 61 -4.91 6.49 -5.46
C SER A 61 -4.92 6.72 -6.97
N ASP A 62 -4.81 5.67 -7.78
CA ASP A 62 -4.86 5.74 -9.25
C ASP A 62 -6.29 6.02 -9.76
N GLU A 63 -7.31 5.53 -9.04
CA GLU A 63 -8.72 5.84 -9.30
C GLU A 63 -9.11 7.30 -9.02
N LEU A 64 -8.23 8.09 -8.37
CA LEU A 64 -8.54 9.48 -8.07
C LEU A 64 -8.63 10.30 -9.36
N PRO A 65 -9.69 11.12 -9.51
CA PRO A 65 -9.87 11.92 -10.70
C PRO A 65 -8.73 12.94 -10.82
N ASN A 66 -7.95 12.82 -11.90
CA ASN A 66 -6.86 13.75 -12.24
C ASN A 66 -7.36 15.13 -12.74
N ASP A 67 -8.65 15.45 -12.57
CA ASP A 67 -9.16 16.80 -12.86
C ASP A 67 -8.86 17.72 -11.66
N PRO A 68 -8.08 18.80 -11.84
CA PRO A 68 -7.69 19.71 -10.77
C PRO A 68 -8.90 20.41 -10.12
N ARG A 69 -10.08 20.40 -10.76
CA ARG A 69 -11.33 20.93 -10.20
C ARG A 69 -12.04 19.95 -9.29
N THR A 70 -11.79 18.65 -9.43
CA THR A 70 -12.34 17.60 -8.57
C THR A 70 -11.45 17.37 -7.35
N ALA A 71 -10.12 17.39 -7.52
CA ALA A 71 -9.16 17.28 -6.42
C ALA A 71 -9.37 18.36 -5.34
N LYS A 72 -9.57 19.63 -5.73
CA LYS A 72 -9.85 20.72 -4.79
C LYS A 72 -11.17 20.54 -4.04
N LYS A 73 -12.18 19.92 -4.67
CA LYS A 73 -13.50 19.68 -4.05
C LYS A 73 -13.43 18.55 -3.01
N LEU A 74 -12.70 17.47 -3.28
CA LEU A 74 -12.50 16.38 -2.32
C LEU A 74 -11.71 16.82 -1.07
N LEU A 75 -10.74 17.73 -1.23
CA LEU A 75 -9.96 18.27 -0.10
C LEU A 75 -10.75 19.28 0.75
N THR A 76 -11.78 19.91 0.20
CA THR A 76 -12.57 20.95 0.89
C THR A 76 -13.94 20.49 1.37
N ASP A 77 -14.42 19.32 0.93
CA ASP A 77 -15.65 18.72 1.44
C ASP A 77 -15.33 17.85 2.68
N PRO A 78 -15.89 18.15 3.86
CA PRO A 78 -15.69 17.30 5.02
C PRO A 78 -16.28 15.91 4.70
N PRO A 79 -15.60 14.79 5.05
CA PRO A 79 -16.11 13.47 4.76
C PRO A 79 -17.47 13.32 5.43
N SER A 80 -18.53 13.28 4.61
CA SER A 80 -19.87 12.96 5.07
C SER A 80 -19.81 11.55 5.64
N ARG A 81 -19.70 11.46 6.98
CA ARG A 81 -19.81 10.21 7.74
C ARG A 81 -21.03 9.46 7.20
N HIS A 82 -20.79 8.34 6.54
CA HIS A 82 -21.83 7.39 6.18
C HIS A 82 -22.36 6.77 7.49
N HIS A 83 -23.19 7.53 8.21
CA HIS A 83 -24.00 7.04 9.32
C HIS A 83 -25.04 6.10 8.71
N GLY A 84 -24.67 4.83 8.59
CA GLY A 84 -25.58 3.75 8.29
C GLY A 84 -26.69 3.75 9.33
N VAL A 85 -27.83 4.32 8.94
CA VAL A 85 -29.11 4.21 9.63
C VAL A 85 -29.48 2.73 9.67
N ARG A 86 -29.19 2.05 10.79
CA ARG A 86 -29.88 0.82 11.16
C ARG A 86 -31.19 1.23 11.83
N LYS A 87 -32.26 1.36 11.05
CA LYS A 87 -33.63 1.37 11.57
C LYS A 87 -34.04 -0.08 11.83
N MET A 88 -34.46 -0.34 13.08
CA MET A 88 -35.21 -1.53 13.51
C MET A 88 -36.70 -1.28 13.31
#